data_AF-A0AAV9I9V2-F1
#
_entry.id   AF-A0AAV9I9V2-F1
#
_cell.length_a   1.000
_cell.length_b   1.000
_cell.length_c   1.000
_cell.angle_alpha   90.00
_cell.angle_beta   90.00
_cell.angle_gamma   90.00
#
_symmetry.space_group_name_H-M   'P 1'
#
loop_
_entity.id
_entity.type
_entity.pdbx_description
1 polymer ?
#
loop_
_entity_poly.entity_id
_entity_poly.type
_entity_poly.pdbx_seq_one_letter_code
_entity_poly.pdbx_strand_id
1 'polypeptide(L)'
;MTTRDRTAVFKRYREEYVVAKRKRSGNTSVATLDSQSFNEKELAPFLQQGTTAPFDSHTVFLPPEWLDWYEELSNNVESVKDQLAQLESLQQNHLLPGFEERSDEERQISELSRNITLLLQRSEEKIRLLAPQRSDTNISSEEKLLRTNAQKYFASRLQELSLSFRRNQKEYLRKLQGQNALIEEESTDENPISMSMDLEEYDPGFTQEQLMLLENSDQIASERQREIMKIASSINDLATIVKDIASLVIDQGTLLDRIDYNVEEIQVSTEGAVRELEKARRNQKKGLAFFLILILSIGCGIMFLLLLAKIFR
;
A
#
# COMPACT_ATOMS: atom_id res chain seq x y z
N MET A 1 -14.57 -24.25 6.21
CA MET A 1 -13.90 -23.86 7.47
C MET A 1 -14.88 -23.05 8.31
N THR A 2 -15.14 -23.47 9.54
CA THR A 2 -16.03 -22.74 10.46
C THR A 2 -15.18 -21.85 11.36
N THR A 3 -15.34 -20.53 11.28
CA THR A 3 -14.66 -19.58 12.17
C THR A 3 -15.53 -19.29 13.39
N ARG A 4 -14.91 -19.07 14.55
CA ARG A 4 -15.61 -18.71 15.80
C ARG A 4 -14.98 -17.44 16.37
N ASP A 5 -15.79 -16.39 16.46
CA ASP A 5 -15.37 -15.14 17.08
C ASP A 5 -15.24 -15.31 18.62
N ARG A 6 -14.12 -14.81 19.17
CA ARG A 6 -13.82 -14.80 20.62
C ARG A 6 -13.61 -13.39 21.17
N THR A 7 -13.91 -12.36 20.39
CA THR A 7 -13.72 -10.96 20.77
C THR A 7 -14.48 -10.60 22.05
N ALA A 8 -15.72 -11.08 22.21
CA ALA A 8 -16.51 -10.84 23.41
C ALA A 8 -15.89 -11.46 24.67
N VAL A 9 -15.36 -12.68 24.55
CA VAL A 9 -14.68 -13.39 25.64
C VAL A 9 -13.39 -12.66 26.02
N PHE A 10 -12.62 -12.21 25.02
CA PHE A 10 -11.41 -11.43 25.24
C PHE A 10 -11.68 -10.10 25.96
N LYS A 11 -12.71 -9.33 25.52
CA LYS A 11 -13.09 -8.07 26.15
C LYS A 11 -13.46 -8.26 27.62
N ARG A 12 -14.22 -9.31 27.93
CA ARG A 12 -14.59 -9.67 29.29
C ARG A 12 -13.36 -9.94 30.17
N TYR A 13 -12.43 -10.77 29.72
CA TYR A 13 -11.20 -11.05 30.48
C TYR A 13 -10.33 -9.80 30.67
N ARG A 14 -10.27 -8.91 29.67
CA ARG A 14 -9.55 -7.64 29.77
C ARG A 14 -10.17 -6.74 30.86
N GLU A 15 -11.49 -6.62 30.88
CA GLU A 15 -12.21 -5.83 31.89
C GLU A 15 -12.04 -6.42 33.30
N GLU A 16 -12.18 -7.75 33.44
CA GLU A 16 -11.97 -8.46 34.69
C GLU A 16 -10.54 -8.26 35.23
N TYR A 17 -9.53 -8.28 34.35
CA TYR A 17 -8.13 -8.02 34.74
C TYR A 17 -7.90 -6.57 35.20
N VAL A 18 -8.46 -5.57 34.49
CA VAL A 18 -8.36 -4.16 34.89
C VAL A 18 -9.04 -3.92 36.24
N VAL A 19 -10.22 -4.52 36.47
CA VAL A 19 -10.93 -4.44 37.75
C VAL A 19 -10.16 -5.14 38.87
N ALA A 20 -9.59 -6.31 38.61
CA ALA A 20 -8.77 -7.03 39.59
C ALA A 20 -7.48 -6.26 39.96
N LYS A 21 -6.84 -5.59 39.00
CA LYS A 21 -5.68 -4.71 39.25
C LYS A 21 -6.07 -3.51 40.13
N ARG A 22 -7.24 -2.89 39.89
CA ARG A 22 -7.77 -1.80 40.73
C ARG A 22 -8.12 -2.27 42.14
N LYS A 23 -8.72 -3.45 42.31
CA LYS A 23 -9.02 -4.02 43.63
C LYS A 23 -7.78 -4.38 44.43
N ARG A 24 -6.73 -4.89 43.78
CA ARG A 24 -5.42 -5.14 44.42
C ARG A 24 -4.72 -3.86 44.87
N SER A 25 -4.94 -2.75 44.18
CA SER A 25 -4.43 -1.43 44.59
C SER A 25 -5.23 -0.77 45.72
N GLY A 26 -6.42 -1.28 46.06
CA GLY A 26 -7.37 -0.67 47.00
C GLY A 26 -7.34 -1.19 48.43
N ASN A 27 -6.41 -2.09 48.80
CA ASN A 27 -6.34 -2.69 50.13
C ASN A 27 -5.32 -2.04 51.09
N THR A 28 -4.76 -0.88 50.74
CA THR A 28 -4.03 -0.05 51.73
C THR A 28 -5.03 0.86 52.43
N SER A 29 -5.24 0.60 53.72
CA SER A 29 -6.13 1.31 54.61
C SER A 29 -5.93 2.83 54.61
N VAL A 30 -7.06 3.52 54.62
CA VAL A 30 -7.27 4.94 54.89
C VAL A 30 -6.33 5.48 55.97
N ALA A 31 -5.43 6.38 55.57
CA ALA A 31 -5.03 7.54 56.36
C ALA A 31 -5.41 8.78 55.53
N THR A 32 -6.32 9.58 56.06
CA THR A 32 -6.69 10.89 55.51
C THR A 32 -5.47 11.78 55.48
N LEU A 33 -4.96 12.13 54.29
CA LEU A 33 -4.16 13.32 54.05
C LEU A 33 -4.34 13.76 52.59
N ASP A 34 -4.38 15.07 52.43
CA ASP A 34 -4.74 15.90 51.29
C ASP A 34 -4.53 15.38 49.87
N SER A 35 -5.47 15.81 49.03
CA SER A 35 -5.30 16.08 47.62
C SER A 35 -4.08 16.97 47.37
N GLN A 36 -2.91 16.37 47.10
CA GLN A 36 -1.86 16.91 46.23
C GLN A 36 -0.71 15.89 46.08
N SER A 37 -0.24 15.73 44.83
CA SER A 37 0.99 15.04 44.42
C SER A 37 1.10 13.53 44.68
N PHE A 38 0.52 12.71 43.80
CA PHE A 38 1.03 11.35 43.60
C PHE A 38 2.19 11.42 42.60
N ASN A 39 3.40 11.19 43.09
CA ASN A 39 4.64 11.26 42.33
C ASN A 39 4.71 10.18 41.26
N GLU A 40 4.67 10.61 40.00
CA GLU A 40 4.84 9.82 38.77
C GLU A 40 6.31 9.38 38.56
N LYS A 41 6.95 8.84 39.60
CA LYS A 41 8.36 8.41 39.54
C LYS A 41 8.63 6.95 39.88
N GLU A 42 7.65 6.21 40.38
CA GLU A 42 7.88 4.80 40.81
C GLU A 42 7.38 3.72 39.83
N LEU A 43 6.75 4.08 38.70
CA LEU A 43 6.52 3.13 37.59
C LEU A 43 7.69 3.05 36.58
N ALA A 44 8.79 3.77 36.83
CA ALA A 44 9.84 4.00 35.84
C ALA A 44 10.88 2.87 35.61
N PRO A 45 11.09 1.80 36.42
CA PRO A 45 12.25 0.95 36.14
C PRO A 45 11.98 -0.21 35.17
N PHE A 46 10.75 -0.42 34.67
CA PHE A 46 10.45 -1.59 33.82
C PHE A 46 10.18 -1.28 32.34
N LEU A 47 10.35 -0.03 31.90
CA LEU A 47 10.25 0.38 30.49
C LEU A 47 11.51 1.11 29.98
N GLN A 48 12.68 0.83 30.56
CA GLN A 48 13.97 1.31 30.04
C GLN A 48 14.84 0.13 29.58
N GLN A 49 14.53 -0.38 28.39
CA GLN A 49 15.54 -0.83 27.42
C GLN A 49 14.87 -1.01 26.06
N GLY A 50 14.63 0.15 25.45
CA GLY A 50 14.04 0.35 24.14
C GLY A 50 13.88 1.85 24.01
N THR A 51 14.95 2.51 23.59
CA THR A 51 15.07 3.93 23.21
C THR A 51 13.79 4.76 23.40
N THR A 52 13.60 5.32 24.59
CA THR A 52 12.54 6.30 24.85
C THR A 52 13.13 7.70 24.78
N ALA A 53 12.94 8.36 23.63
CA ALA A 53 12.67 9.80 23.69
C ALA A 53 11.47 10.01 24.63
N PRO A 54 11.42 11.10 25.41
CA PRO A 54 10.34 11.32 26.37
C PRO A 54 8.99 11.22 25.66
N PHE A 55 8.13 10.32 26.13
CA PHE A 55 6.75 10.24 25.67
C PHE A 55 6.00 11.43 26.28
N ASP A 56 6.13 12.58 25.64
CA ASP A 56 5.24 13.71 25.86
C ASP A 56 3.84 13.28 25.44
N SER A 57 2.88 13.35 26.36
CA SER A 57 1.45 13.05 26.15
C SER A 57 0.73 14.01 25.19
N HIS A 58 1.49 14.73 24.35
CA HIS A 58 1.03 15.64 23.31
C HIS A 58 1.69 15.43 21.95
N THR A 59 2.49 14.37 21.73
CA THR A 59 2.82 13.99 20.36
C THR A 59 1.58 13.36 19.72
N VAL A 60 0.76 14.21 19.10
CA VAL A 60 -0.19 13.77 18.07
C VAL A 60 0.63 12.90 17.12
N PHE A 61 0.37 11.58 17.11
CA PHE A 61 0.88 10.70 16.07
C PHE A 61 0.20 11.16 14.78
N LEU A 62 0.76 12.19 14.15
CA LEU A 62 0.33 12.57 12.81
C LEU A 62 0.60 11.36 11.92
N PRO A 63 -0.40 10.91 11.17
CA PRO A 63 -0.19 9.88 10.19
C PRO A 63 0.97 10.29 9.27
N PRO A 64 1.84 9.35 8.87
CA PRO A 64 2.91 9.65 7.94
C PRO A 64 2.35 10.29 6.66
N GLU A 65 3.08 11.24 6.06
CA GLU A 65 2.66 11.96 4.85
C GLU A 65 2.35 11.03 3.66
N TRP A 66 2.96 9.84 3.62
CA TRP A 66 2.66 8.84 2.58
C TRP A 66 1.27 8.22 2.73
N LEU A 67 0.65 8.29 3.91
CA LEU A 67 -0.72 7.84 4.11
C LEU A 67 -1.72 8.71 3.34
N ASP A 68 -1.46 10.01 3.23
CA ASP A 68 -2.28 10.89 2.40
C ASP A 68 -2.20 10.47 0.92
N TRP A 69 -1.01 10.04 0.47
CA TRP A 69 -0.85 9.47 -0.88
C TRP A 69 -1.57 8.14 -1.03
N TYR A 70 -1.59 7.30 0.00
CA TYR A 70 -2.34 6.05 0.02
C TYR A 70 -3.84 6.31 -0.12
N GLU A 71 -4.41 7.22 0.67
CA GLU A 71 -5.82 7.59 0.59
C GLU A 71 -6.17 8.18 -0.77
N GLU A 72 -5.34 9.08 -1.29
CA GLU A 72 -5.54 9.66 -2.61
C GLU A 72 -5.47 8.61 -3.73
N LEU A 73 -4.51 7.69 -3.68
CA LEU A 73 -4.41 6.58 -4.64
C LEU A 73 -5.62 5.66 -4.57
N SER A 74 -6.09 5.34 -3.36
CA SER A 74 -7.31 4.55 -3.17
C SER A 74 -8.52 5.23 -3.81
N ASN A 75 -8.67 6.54 -3.61
CA ASN A 75 -9.76 7.33 -4.20
C ASN A 75 -9.62 7.40 -5.73
N ASN A 76 -8.42 7.60 -6.26
CA ASN A 76 -8.17 7.64 -7.70
C ASN A 76 -8.48 6.29 -8.36
N VAL A 77 -8.08 5.17 -7.74
CA VAL A 77 -8.36 3.82 -8.26
C VAL A 77 -9.86 3.55 -8.34
N GLU A 78 -10.62 3.91 -7.30
CA GLU A 78 -12.08 3.74 -7.34
C GLU A 78 -12.72 4.68 -8.37
N SER A 79 -12.27 5.94 -8.44
CA SER A 79 -12.73 6.89 -9.46
C SER A 79 -12.44 6.43 -10.88
N VAL A 80 -11.26 5.86 -11.16
CA VAL A 80 -10.92 5.31 -12.48
C VAL A 80 -11.84 4.15 -12.82
N LYS A 81 -12.10 3.26 -11.87
CA LYS A 81 -13.01 2.13 -12.07
C LYS A 81 -14.44 2.57 -12.38
N ASP A 82 -14.96 3.56 -11.66
CA ASP A 82 -16.29 4.11 -11.90
C ASP A 82 -16.38 4.83 -13.24
N GLN A 83 -15.37 5.64 -13.58
CA GLN A 83 -15.30 6.34 -14.87
C GLN A 83 -15.16 5.36 -16.04
N LEU A 84 -14.42 4.25 -15.87
CA LEU A 84 -14.26 3.23 -16.90
C LEU A 84 -15.59 2.49 -17.17
N ALA A 85 -16.37 2.20 -16.12
CA ALA A 85 -17.70 1.63 -16.28
C ALA A 85 -18.67 2.60 -16.96
N GLN A 86 -18.62 3.89 -16.61
CA GLN A 86 -19.41 4.93 -17.27
C GLN A 86 -19.03 5.07 -18.75
N LEU A 87 -17.73 5.09 -19.05
CA LEU A 87 -17.21 5.16 -20.40
C LEU A 87 -17.69 3.98 -21.25
N GLU A 88 -17.62 2.76 -20.70
CA GLU A 88 -18.10 1.57 -21.39
C GLU A 88 -19.59 1.67 -21.72
N SER A 89 -20.41 2.15 -20.77
CA SER A 89 -21.85 2.35 -21.02
C SER A 89 -22.13 3.41 -22.10
N LEU A 90 -21.39 4.52 -22.09
CA LEU A 90 -21.52 5.58 -23.09
C LEU A 90 -21.05 5.11 -24.46
N GLN A 91 -19.95 4.37 -24.53
CA GLN A 91 -19.45 3.76 -25.76
C GLN A 91 -20.45 2.75 -26.32
N GLN A 92 -21.04 1.89 -25.49
CA GLN A 92 -22.09 0.95 -25.93
C GLN A 92 -23.33 1.68 -26.47
N ASN A 93 -23.76 2.74 -25.79
CA ASN A 93 -24.90 3.56 -26.25
C ASN A 93 -24.58 4.27 -27.57
N HIS A 94 -23.38 4.83 -27.71
CA HIS A 94 -22.92 5.49 -28.92
C HIS A 94 -22.86 4.53 -30.12
N LEU A 95 -22.56 3.24 -29.88
CA LEU A 95 -22.51 2.22 -30.92
C LEU A 95 -23.88 1.75 -31.41
N LEU A 96 -24.99 2.03 -30.73
CA LEU A 96 -26.33 1.66 -31.23
C LEU A 96 -26.69 2.50 -32.45
N PRO A 97 -27.44 2.03 -33.46
CA PRO A 97 -27.89 2.87 -34.56
C PRO A 97 -28.95 3.88 -34.07
N GLY A 98 -28.78 5.17 -34.36
CA GLY A 98 -29.72 6.22 -33.95
C GLY A 98 -29.58 7.47 -34.80
N PHE A 99 -30.69 8.18 -34.97
CA PHE A 99 -30.85 9.24 -35.98
C PHE A 99 -30.57 10.68 -35.45
N GLU A 100 -30.14 10.83 -34.20
CA GLU A 100 -29.79 12.12 -33.60
C GLU A 100 -28.29 12.46 -33.73
N GLU A 101 -27.98 13.75 -33.70
CA GLU A 101 -26.62 14.32 -33.81
C GLU A 101 -25.80 14.01 -32.54
N ARG A 102 -24.92 13.01 -32.60
CA ARG A 102 -24.19 12.41 -31.45
C ARG A 102 -22.97 13.19 -30.97
N SER A 103 -22.85 14.46 -31.36
CA SER A 103 -21.67 15.27 -31.07
C SER A 103 -21.44 15.46 -29.57
N ASP A 104 -22.50 15.44 -28.77
CA ASP A 104 -22.42 15.61 -27.32
C ASP A 104 -21.93 14.33 -26.60
N GLU A 105 -22.38 13.14 -27.02
CA GLU A 105 -21.88 11.86 -26.52
C GLU A 105 -20.39 11.66 -26.88
N GLU A 106 -20.00 12.02 -28.11
CA GLU A 106 -18.60 11.96 -28.57
C GLU A 106 -17.69 12.86 -27.72
N ARG A 107 -18.15 14.07 -27.38
CA ARG A 107 -17.44 14.97 -26.47
C ARG A 107 -17.30 14.38 -25.09
N GLN A 108 -18.36 13.79 -24.54
CA GLN A 108 -18.33 13.14 -23.23
C GLN A 108 -17.37 11.94 -23.20
N ILE A 109 -17.39 11.09 -24.23
CA ILE A 109 -16.46 9.96 -24.38
C ILE A 109 -15.02 10.45 -24.44
N SER A 110 -14.75 11.49 -25.23
CA SER A 110 -13.41 12.08 -25.35
C SER A 110 -12.93 12.71 -24.05
N GLU A 111 -13.81 13.42 -23.33
CA GLU A 111 -13.48 14.05 -22.06
C GLU A 111 -13.21 13.00 -20.97
N LEU A 112 -14.07 11.98 -20.88
CA LEU A 112 -13.94 10.92 -19.90
C LEU A 112 -12.69 10.05 -20.15
N SER A 113 -12.41 9.72 -21.42
CA SER A 113 -11.18 9.04 -21.81
C SER A 113 -9.93 9.83 -21.40
N ARG A 114 -9.92 11.15 -21.66
CA ARG A 114 -8.82 12.03 -21.25
C ARG A 114 -8.67 12.08 -19.72
N ASN A 115 -9.78 12.19 -18.99
CA ASN A 115 -9.78 12.24 -17.53
C ASN A 115 -9.25 10.94 -16.92
N ILE A 116 -9.65 9.78 -17.45
CA ILE A 116 -9.12 8.47 -17.04
C ILE A 116 -7.61 8.42 -17.29
N THR A 117 -7.12 8.80 -18.48
CA THR A 117 -5.69 8.83 -18.79
C THR A 117 -4.91 9.70 -17.81
N LEU A 118 -5.41 10.90 -17.49
CA LEU A 118 -4.77 11.81 -16.54
C LEU A 118 -4.77 11.24 -15.11
N LEU A 119 -5.85 10.61 -14.67
CA LEU A 119 -5.91 9.96 -13.36
C LEU A 119 -4.95 8.78 -13.27
N LEU A 120 -4.83 7.98 -14.33
CA LEU A 120 -3.86 6.89 -14.42
C LEU A 120 -2.42 7.44 -14.33
N GLN A 121 -2.08 8.49 -15.07
CA GLN A 121 -0.76 9.14 -15.03
C GLN A 121 -0.43 9.73 -13.65
N ARG A 122 -1.37 10.46 -13.03
CA ARG A 122 -1.17 11.04 -11.69
C ARG A 122 -1.02 9.95 -10.62
N SER A 123 -1.76 8.86 -10.76
CA SER A 123 -1.65 7.71 -9.84
C SER A 123 -0.31 7.00 -10.02
N GLU A 124 0.15 6.86 -11.26
CA GLU A 124 1.46 6.28 -11.59
C GLU A 124 2.61 7.09 -10.94
N GLU A 125 2.59 8.42 -11.06
CA GLU A 125 3.58 9.30 -10.44
C GLU A 125 3.59 9.14 -8.91
N LYS A 126 2.42 9.09 -8.27
CA LYS A 126 2.30 8.89 -6.82
C LYS A 126 2.78 7.52 -6.36
N ILE A 127 2.54 6.47 -7.15
CA ILE A 127 3.07 5.13 -6.86
C ILE A 127 4.60 5.14 -6.90
N ARG A 128 5.23 5.90 -7.80
CA ARG A 128 6.69 6.08 -7.79
C ARG A 128 7.18 6.81 -6.54
N LEU A 129 6.43 7.78 -6.04
CA LEU A 129 6.76 8.51 -4.80
C LEU A 129 6.62 7.63 -3.54
N LEU A 130 5.75 6.62 -3.55
CA LEU A 130 5.65 5.63 -2.47
C LEU A 130 6.88 4.72 -2.37
N ALA A 131 7.68 4.60 -3.45
CA ALA A 131 8.90 3.80 -3.41
C ALA A 131 9.89 4.40 -2.39
N PRO A 132 10.46 3.60 -1.47
CA PRO A 132 11.46 4.09 -0.53
C PRO A 132 12.62 4.73 -1.29
N GLN A 133 12.84 6.04 -1.09
CA GLN A 133 13.92 6.74 -1.77
C GLN A 133 15.23 6.55 -1.01
N ARG A 134 16.38 6.66 -1.71
CA ARG A 134 17.70 6.54 -1.07
C ARG A 134 17.95 7.62 -0.01
N SER A 135 17.20 8.73 -0.05
CA SER A 135 17.18 9.80 0.95
C SER A 135 16.51 9.42 2.27
N ASP A 136 15.77 8.30 2.31
CA ASP A 136 14.99 7.85 3.46
C ASP A 136 15.87 7.12 4.50
N THR A 137 16.83 7.84 5.06
CA THR A 137 17.76 7.32 6.08
C THR A 137 17.14 7.21 7.47
N ASN A 138 16.07 7.98 7.74
CA ASN A 138 15.40 8.05 9.05
C ASN A 138 14.07 7.26 9.12
N ILE A 139 13.71 6.51 8.08
CA ILE A 139 12.44 5.76 8.03
C ILE A 139 12.60 4.40 8.69
N SER A 140 11.66 4.07 9.60
CA SER A 140 11.59 2.75 10.26
C SER A 140 11.50 1.63 9.22
N SER A 141 12.16 0.49 9.47
CA SER A 141 12.06 -0.69 8.60
C SER A 141 10.61 -1.13 8.37
N GLU A 142 9.75 -0.95 9.38
CA GLU A 142 8.31 -1.25 9.31
C GLU A 142 7.60 -0.34 8.30
N GLU A 143 7.92 0.95 8.29
CA GLU A 143 7.33 1.91 7.36
C GLU A 143 7.81 1.67 5.93
N LYS A 144 9.07 1.29 5.74
CA LYS A 144 9.59 0.88 4.41
C LYS A 144 8.83 -0.33 3.87
N LEU A 145 8.54 -1.32 4.72
CA LEU A 145 7.77 -2.49 4.34
C LEU A 145 6.33 -2.11 3.96
N LEU A 146 5.67 -1.27 4.76
CA LEU A 146 4.31 -0.80 4.50
C LEU A 146 4.20 -0.02 3.18
N ARG A 147 5.12 0.94 2.94
CA ARG A 147 5.18 1.70 1.70
C ARG A 147 5.41 0.81 0.48
N THR A 148 6.34 -0.15 0.60
CA THR A 148 6.61 -1.13 -0.46
C THR A 148 5.38 -1.99 -0.74
N ASN A 149 4.66 -2.45 0.28
CA ASN A 149 3.43 -3.23 0.10
C ASN A 149 2.31 -2.39 -0.54
N ALA A 150 2.14 -1.13 -0.13
CA ALA A 150 1.19 -0.21 -0.74
C ALA A 150 1.52 0.05 -2.21
N GLN A 151 2.78 0.35 -2.53
CA GLN A 151 3.26 0.54 -3.89
C GLN A 151 2.91 -0.68 -4.77
N LYS A 152 3.22 -1.88 -4.28
CA LYS A 152 2.95 -3.15 -4.97
C LYS A 152 1.45 -3.36 -5.22
N TYR A 153 0.62 -3.13 -4.20
CA TYR A 153 -0.83 -3.24 -4.30
C TYR A 153 -1.40 -2.31 -5.38
N PHE A 154 -1.04 -1.02 -5.32
CA PHE A 154 -1.54 -0.04 -6.28
C PHE A 154 -1.00 -0.26 -7.68
N ALA A 155 0.28 -0.63 -7.84
CA ALA A 155 0.87 -0.92 -9.14
C ALA A 155 0.13 -2.07 -9.84
N SER A 156 -0.15 -3.16 -9.12
CA SER A 156 -0.92 -4.29 -9.67
C SER A 156 -2.34 -3.87 -10.07
N ARG A 157 -3.00 -3.07 -9.23
CA ARG A 157 -4.38 -2.63 -9.49
C ARG A 157 -4.46 -1.65 -10.65
N LEU A 158 -3.51 -0.73 -10.75
CA LEU A 158 -3.43 0.25 -11.83
C LEU A 158 -3.07 -0.41 -13.16
N GLN A 159 -2.25 -1.47 -13.15
CA GLN A 159 -1.97 -2.29 -14.32
C GLN A 159 -3.24 -2.97 -14.84
N GLU A 160 -4.00 -3.63 -13.97
CA GLU A 160 -5.27 -4.28 -14.33
C GLU A 160 -6.25 -3.28 -14.95
N LEU A 161 -6.44 -2.11 -14.33
CA LEU A 161 -7.30 -1.06 -14.85
C LEU A 161 -6.82 -0.50 -16.20
N SER A 162 -5.51 -0.29 -16.35
CA SER A 162 -4.92 0.23 -17.60
C SER A 162 -5.08 -0.78 -18.75
N LEU A 163 -4.90 -2.07 -18.48
CA LEU A 163 -5.13 -3.14 -19.46
C LEU A 163 -6.61 -3.24 -19.83
N SER A 164 -7.52 -3.17 -18.85
CA SER A 164 -8.96 -3.17 -19.10
C SER A 164 -9.38 -1.97 -19.94
N PHE A 165 -8.87 -0.77 -19.62
CA PHE A 165 -9.19 0.45 -20.35
C PHE A 165 -8.74 0.36 -21.81
N ARG A 166 -7.52 -0.12 -22.03
CA ARG A 166 -6.99 -0.34 -23.37
C ARG A 166 -7.81 -1.36 -24.17
N ARG A 167 -8.23 -2.46 -23.54
CA ARG A 167 -9.09 -3.46 -24.17
C ARG A 167 -10.43 -2.86 -24.59
N ASN A 168 -11.05 -2.06 -23.72
CA ASN A 168 -12.33 -1.39 -24.01
C ASN A 168 -12.17 -0.40 -25.18
N GLN A 169 -11.11 0.42 -25.20
CA GLN A 169 -10.84 1.36 -26.29
C GLN A 169 -10.60 0.66 -27.64
N LYS A 170 -9.85 -0.45 -27.63
CA LYS A 170 -9.65 -1.26 -28.84
C LYS A 170 -10.95 -1.87 -29.35
N GLU A 171 -11.76 -2.42 -28.45
CA GLU A 171 -13.04 -3.00 -28.81
C GLU A 171 -14.00 -1.96 -29.39
N TYR A 172 -14.04 -0.76 -28.79
CA TYR A 172 -14.80 0.38 -29.28
C TYR A 172 -14.34 0.80 -30.68
N LEU A 173 -13.02 0.96 -30.89
CA LEU A 173 -12.45 1.30 -32.20
C LEU A 173 -12.77 0.24 -33.27
N ARG A 174 -12.68 -1.06 -32.92
CA ARG A 174 -13.05 -2.16 -33.84
C ARG A 174 -14.53 -2.10 -34.22
N LYS A 175 -15.41 -1.81 -33.27
CA LYS A 175 -16.86 -1.71 -33.53
C LYS A 175 -17.20 -0.49 -34.39
N LEU A 176 -16.52 0.65 -34.18
CA LEU A 176 -16.65 1.84 -35.03
C LEU A 176 -16.21 1.55 -36.48
N GLN A 177 -15.05 0.91 -36.66
CA GLN A 177 -14.55 0.53 -37.99
C GLN A 177 -15.45 -0.51 -38.66
N GLY A 178 -15.92 -1.51 -37.92
CA GLY A 178 -16.83 -2.54 -38.44
C GLY A 178 -18.22 -2.00 -38.82
N GLN A 179 -18.70 -0.96 -38.15
CA GLN A 179 -19.93 -0.26 -38.54
C GLN A 179 -19.74 0.52 -39.86
N ASN A 180 -18.58 1.14 -40.07
CA ASN A 180 -18.27 1.82 -41.33
C ASN A 180 -18.18 0.83 -42.50
N ALA A 181 -17.54 -0.32 -42.31
CA ALA A 181 -17.43 -1.35 -43.36
C ALA A 181 -18.81 -1.88 -43.83
N LEU A 182 -19.81 -1.93 -42.93
CA LEU A 182 -21.19 -2.31 -43.28
C LEU A 182 -21.99 -1.19 -43.96
N ILE A 183 -21.57 0.08 -43.80
CA ILE A 183 -22.20 1.23 -44.45
C ILE A 183 -21.60 1.43 -45.87
N GLU A 184 -20.35 1.03 -46.09
CA GLU A 184 -19.66 1.12 -47.39
C GLU A 184 -19.95 -0.02 -48.37
N GLU A 185 -20.56 -1.14 -47.94
CA GLU A 185 -20.94 -2.24 -48.86
C GLU A 185 -21.99 -1.84 -49.92
N GLU A 186 -22.62 -0.66 -49.83
CA GLU A 186 -23.51 -0.13 -50.89
C GLU A 186 -22.75 0.71 -51.95
N SER A 187 -21.47 1.01 -51.74
CA SER A 187 -20.69 1.80 -52.70
C SER A 187 -19.21 1.44 -52.69
N THR A 188 -18.85 0.60 -53.67
CA THR A 188 -17.51 0.42 -54.26
C THR A 188 -16.68 -0.74 -53.70
N ASP A 189 -16.33 -1.60 -54.65
CA ASP A 189 -15.63 -2.87 -54.56
C ASP A 189 -14.12 -2.64 -54.41
N GLU A 190 -13.58 -2.38 -53.21
CA GLU A 190 -12.14 -2.49 -52.94
C GLU A 190 -11.81 -2.98 -51.50
N ASN A 191 -11.26 -4.19 -51.43
CA ASN A 191 -10.46 -4.82 -50.35
C ASN A 191 -10.82 -4.57 -48.87
N PRO A 192 -11.35 -5.58 -48.13
CA PRO A 192 -11.56 -5.45 -46.70
C PRO A 192 -10.21 -5.52 -45.97
N ILE A 193 -9.83 -4.44 -45.30
CA ILE A 193 -8.72 -4.41 -44.36
C ILE A 193 -9.12 -5.24 -43.13
N SER A 194 -8.87 -6.54 -43.16
CA SER A 194 -8.94 -7.40 -41.98
C SER A 194 -7.71 -7.13 -41.11
N MET A 195 -7.78 -6.08 -40.31
CA MET A 195 -6.75 -5.80 -39.31
C MET A 195 -6.90 -6.81 -38.16
N SER A 196 -6.34 -8.01 -38.34
CA SER A 196 -6.20 -9.02 -37.29
C SER A 196 -5.21 -8.51 -36.25
N MET A 197 -5.73 -7.71 -35.32
CA MET A 197 -4.98 -7.22 -34.17
C MET A 197 -4.93 -8.36 -33.14
N ASP A 198 -3.92 -9.22 -33.29
CA ASP A 198 -3.73 -10.38 -32.43
C ASP A 198 -3.64 -9.95 -30.96
N LEU A 199 -4.44 -10.63 -30.14
CA LEU A 199 -4.51 -10.48 -28.69
C LEU A 199 -3.32 -11.22 -28.07
N GLU A 200 -2.10 -10.72 -28.25
CA GLU A 200 -0.95 -11.18 -27.47
C GLU A 200 -0.67 -10.27 -26.27
N GLU A 201 -0.24 -10.93 -25.20
CA GLU A 201 -0.03 -10.45 -23.82
C GLU A 201 0.97 -9.27 -23.71
N TYR A 202 1.63 -8.91 -24.81
CA TYR A 202 2.48 -7.72 -24.94
C TYR A 202 2.30 -7.07 -26.31
N ASP A 203 1.25 -6.26 -26.46
CA ASP A 203 1.09 -5.38 -27.61
C ASP A 203 1.74 -4.01 -27.29
N PRO A 204 2.73 -3.51 -28.06
CA PRO A 204 3.34 -2.20 -27.85
C PRO A 204 2.46 -1.00 -28.21
N GLY A 205 1.28 -1.21 -28.81
CA GLY A 205 0.40 -0.13 -29.29
C GLY A 205 0.26 -0.18 -30.81
N PHE A 206 -0.34 0.85 -31.41
CA PHE A 206 -0.40 0.94 -32.88
C PHE A 206 0.99 1.22 -33.45
N THR A 207 1.36 0.50 -34.51
CA THR A 207 2.62 0.80 -35.22
C THR A 207 2.48 2.09 -36.03
N GLN A 208 3.60 2.77 -36.30
CA GLN A 208 3.59 4.02 -37.06
C GLN A 208 3.04 3.83 -38.48
N GLU A 209 3.24 2.65 -39.08
CA GLU A 209 2.62 2.28 -40.35
C GLU A 209 1.10 2.12 -40.24
N GLN A 210 0.59 1.53 -39.15
CA GLN A 210 -0.86 1.42 -38.91
C GLN A 210 -1.53 2.79 -38.73
N LEU A 211 -0.86 3.73 -38.06
CA LEU A 211 -1.35 5.11 -37.92
C LEU A 211 -1.35 5.85 -39.28
N MET A 212 -0.33 5.65 -40.11
CA MET A 212 -0.22 6.28 -41.43
C MET A 212 -1.21 5.68 -42.45
N LEU A 213 -1.53 4.39 -42.33
CA LEU A 213 -2.58 3.74 -43.14
C LEU A 213 -3.96 4.27 -42.77
N LEU A 214 -4.21 4.51 -41.48
CA LEU A 214 -5.43 5.15 -41.02
C LEU A 214 -5.55 6.57 -41.60
N GLU A 215 -4.45 7.31 -41.65
CA GLU A 215 -4.39 8.67 -42.22
C GLU A 215 -4.69 8.74 -43.72
N ASN A 216 -4.45 7.67 -44.50
CA ASN A 216 -4.62 7.64 -45.96
C ASN A 216 -5.98 7.12 -46.46
N SER A 217 -6.89 6.63 -45.60
CA SER A 217 -8.24 6.21 -46.04
C SER A 217 -9.15 7.44 -46.24
N ASP A 218 -8.96 8.13 -47.36
CA ASP A 218 -9.34 9.54 -47.54
C ASP A 218 -10.80 9.78 -48.00
N GLN A 219 -11.74 8.88 -47.73
CA GLN A 219 -13.14 9.04 -48.20
C GLN A 219 -14.25 8.93 -47.15
N ILE A 220 -13.93 8.74 -45.87
CA ILE A 220 -14.93 8.76 -44.78
C ILE A 220 -14.76 10.04 -43.94
N ALA A 221 -15.78 10.91 -44.01
CA ALA A 221 -16.03 12.11 -43.19
C ALA A 221 -14.92 12.52 -42.19
N SER A 222 -14.18 13.59 -42.52
CA SER A 222 -13.06 14.19 -41.74
C SER A 222 -13.27 14.27 -40.22
N GLU A 223 -14.51 14.40 -39.75
CA GLU A 223 -14.84 14.51 -38.33
C GLU A 223 -14.73 13.17 -37.59
N ARG A 224 -15.23 12.07 -38.16
CA ARG A 224 -15.09 10.72 -37.58
C ARG A 224 -13.64 10.26 -37.59
N GLN A 225 -12.89 10.58 -38.64
CA GLN A 225 -11.46 10.28 -38.71
C GLN A 225 -10.67 10.92 -37.55
N ARG A 226 -11.01 12.16 -37.18
CA ARG A 226 -10.42 12.80 -36.00
C ARG A 226 -10.78 12.10 -34.70
N GLU A 227 -11.97 11.53 -34.57
CA GLU A 227 -12.36 10.75 -33.38
C GLU A 227 -11.53 9.46 -33.26
N ILE A 228 -11.43 8.69 -34.35
CA ILE A 228 -10.62 7.47 -34.37
C ILE A 228 -9.16 7.79 -34.04
N MET A 229 -8.62 8.89 -34.57
CA MET A 229 -7.27 9.34 -34.26
C MET A 229 -7.08 9.71 -32.78
N LYS A 230 -8.08 10.34 -32.13
CA LYS A 230 -8.05 10.60 -30.68
C LYS A 230 -8.04 9.32 -29.86
N ILE A 231 -8.86 8.34 -30.24
CA ILE A 231 -8.90 7.03 -29.58
C ILE A 231 -7.56 6.30 -29.75
N ALA A 232 -7.01 6.29 -30.96
CA ALA A 232 -5.71 5.70 -31.25
C ALA A 232 -4.57 6.36 -30.44
N SER A 233 -4.59 7.69 -30.33
CA SER A 233 -3.66 8.43 -29.46
C SER A 233 -3.81 8.01 -27.99
N SER A 234 -5.04 7.89 -27.48
CA SER A 234 -5.27 7.44 -26.10
C SER A 234 -4.73 6.03 -25.84
N ILE A 235 -4.83 5.12 -26.82
CA ILE A 235 -4.27 3.76 -26.73
C ILE A 235 -2.74 3.80 -26.66
N ASN A 236 -2.09 4.71 -27.40
CA ASN A 236 -0.64 4.89 -27.34
C ASN A 236 -0.17 5.48 -26.01
N ASP A 237 -0.89 6.46 -25.46
CA ASP A 237 -0.62 7.02 -24.12
C ASP A 237 -0.72 5.92 -23.05
N LEU A 238 -1.71 5.04 -23.17
CA LEU A 238 -1.87 3.88 -22.28
C LEU A 238 -0.74 2.87 -22.41
N ALA A 239 -0.19 2.64 -23.61
CA ALA A 239 0.95 1.75 -23.79
C ALA A 239 2.16 2.22 -22.98
N THR A 240 2.38 3.54 -22.92
CA THR A 240 3.44 4.16 -22.12
C THR A 240 3.19 3.93 -20.63
N ILE A 241 1.97 4.20 -20.15
CA ILE A 241 1.58 4.00 -18.74
C ILE A 241 1.71 2.52 -18.33
N VAL A 242 1.23 1.59 -19.16
CA VAL A 242 1.29 0.15 -18.88
C VAL A 242 2.74 -0.31 -18.81
N LYS A 243 3.62 0.15 -19.70
CA LYS A 243 5.05 -0.17 -19.67
C LYS A 243 5.71 0.33 -18.39
N ASP A 244 5.40 1.55 -18.00
CA ASP A 244 5.94 2.18 -16.80
C ASP A 244 5.49 1.45 -15.52
N ILE A 245 4.19 1.10 -15.42
CA ILE A 245 3.67 0.31 -14.31
C ILE A 245 4.19 -1.13 -14.34
N ALA A 246 4.32 -1.76 -15.52
CA ALA A 246 4.83 -3.12 -15.65
C ALA A 246 6.24 -3.23 -15.06
N SER A 247 7.10 -2.22 -15.24
CA SER A 247 8.42 -2.20 -14.59
C SER A 247 8.34 -2.25 -13.05
N LEU A 248 7.31 -1.63 -12.46
CA LEU A 248 7.07 -1.66 -11.00
C LEU A 248 6.49 -3.00 -10.52
N VAL A 249 5.85 -3.77 -11.41
CA VAL A 249 5.20 -5.06 -11.08
C VAL A 249 6.08 -6.27 -11.42
N ILE A 250 7.03 -6.16 -12.36
CA ILE A 250 7.91 -7.28 -12.78
C ILE A 250 8.92 -7.67 -11.69
N ASP A 251 9.40 -6.75 -10.86
CA ASP A 251 10.31 -7.02 -9.72
C ASP A 251 9.68 -7.87 -8.59
N GLN A 252 8.44 -8.28 -8.79
CA GLN A 252 7.56 -8.92 -7.83
C GLN A 252 7.31 -10.40 -8.18
N GLY A 253 8.11 -10.95 -9.10
CA GLY A 253 8.04 -12.31 -9.64
C GLY A 253 7.70 -13.37 -8.59
N THR A 254 6.61 -14.09 -8.85
CA THR A 254 5.95 -15.14 -8.07
C THR A 254 5.00 -14.65 -6.97
N LEU A 255 3.70 -14.87 -7.24
CA LEU A 255 2.57 -14.61 -6.35
C LEU A 255 2.66 -15.34 -4.99
N LEU A 256 3.49 -16.40 -4.92
CA LEU A 256 3.65 -17.25 -3.73
C LEU A 256 4.79 -16.80 -2.77
N ASP A 257 5.85 -16.12 -3.22
CA ASP A 257 7.03 -15.90 -2.35
C ASP A 257 6.80 -14.91 -1.21
N ARG A 258 5.75 -14.09 -1.25
CA ARG A 258 5.70 -12.85 -0.46
C ARG A 258 5.20 -13.03 0.97
N ILE A 259 4.25 -13.93 1.18
CA ILE A 259 3.80 -14.27 2.53
C ILE A 259 4.85 -15.18 3.16
N ASP A 260 5.33 -16.17 2.42
CA ASP A 260 6.30 -17.15 2.91
C ASP A 260 7.64 -16.47 3.27
N TYR A 261 8.17 -15.58 2.42
CA TYR A 261 9.39 -14.80 2.71
C TYR A 261 9.22 -13.88 3.93
N ASN A 262 8.13 -13.10 4.00
CA ASN A 262 7.91 -12.19 5.13
C ASN A 262 7.68 -12.98 6.43
N VAL A 263 7.01 -14.13 6.38
CA VAL A 263 6.81 -15.00 7.54
C VAL A 263 8.12 -15.65 7.97
N GLU A 264 8.95 -16.10 7.02
CA GLU A 264 10.27 -16.66 7.28
C GLU A 264 11.21 -15.61 7.88
N GLU A 265 11.21 -14.38 7.36
CA GLU A 265 12.01 -13.27 7.91
C GLU A 265 11.56 -12.92 9.34
N ILE A 266 10.25 -12.86 9.60
CA ILE A 266 9.72 -12.66 10.95
C ILE A 266 10.12 -13.83 11.85
N GLN A 267 10.05 -15.07 11.38
CA GLN A 267 10.43 -16.26 12.14
C GLN A 267 11.91 -16.18 12.56
N VAL A 268 12.81 -15.86 11.62
CA VAL A 268 14.25 -15.70 11.88
C VAL A 268 14.52 -14.56 12.87
N SER A 269 13.86 -13.41 12.69
CA SER A 269 13.98 -12.26 13.60
C SER A 269 13.50 -12.59 15.01
N THR A 270 12.38 -13.31 15.13
CA THR A 270 11.80 -13.72 16.42
C THR A 270 12.70 -14.73 17.14
N GLU A 271 13.30 -15.67 16.41
CA GLU A 271 14.25 -16.63 16.99
C GLU A 271 15.50 -15.91 17.53
N GLY A 272 16.02 -14.92 16.79
CA GLY A 272 17.08 -14.03 17.24
C GLY A 272 16.73 -13.29 18.53
N ALA A 273 15.53 -12.71 18.59
CA ALA A 273 15.02 -12.01 19.77
C ALA A 273 14.91 -12.93 21.00
N VAL A 274 14.44 -14.18 20.82
CA VAL A 274 14.38 -15.17 21.91
C VAL A 274 15.78 -15.50 22.44
N ARG A 275 16.77 -15.66 21.55
CA ARG A 275 18.16 -15.90 21.97
C ARG A 275 18.74 -14.74 22.76
N GLU A 276 18.48 -13.50 22.36
CA GLU A 276 18.92 -12.32 23.10
C GLU A 276 18.23 -12.19 24.47
N LEU A 277 16.92 -12.48 24.56
CA LEU A 277 16.19 -12.54 25.83
C LEU A 277 16.75 -13.62 26.77
N GLU A 278 17.15 -14.78 26.24
CA GLU A 278 17.81 -15.82 27.04
C GLU A 278 19.18 -15.38 27.56
N LYS A 279 19.99 -14.72 26.72
CA LYS A 279 21.29 -14.17 27.14
C LYS A 279 21.09 -13.13 28.24
N ALA A 280 20.13 -12.22 28.07
CA ALA A 280 19.78 -11.20 29.05
C ALA A 280 19.35 -11.84 30.38
N ARG A 281 18.47 -12.86 30.34
CA ARG A 281 18.04 -13.63 31.53
C ARG A 281 19.21 -14.31 32.24
N ARG A 282 20.15 -14.91 31.50
CA ARG A 282 21.36 -15.53 32.07
C ARG A 282 22.26 -14.48 32.74
N ASN A 283 22.44 -13.32 32.13
CA ASN A 283 23.21 -12.22 32.72
C ASN A 283 22.54 -11.64 33.97
N GLN A 284 21.22 -11.46 33.96
CA GLN A 284 20.45 -10.98 35.12
C GLN A 284 20.61 -11.91 36.32
N LYS A 285 20.56 -13.24 36.12
CA LYS A 285 20.79 -14.23 37.19
C LYS A 285 22.20 -14.16 37.78
N LYS A 286 23.22 -13.93 36.95
CA LYS A 286 24.61 -13.78 37.41
C LYS A 286 24.81 -12.50 38.22
N GLY A 287 24.15 -11.41 37.85
CA GLY A 287 24.20 -10.14 38.58
C GLY A 287 23.73 -10.27 40.04
N LEU A 288 22.67 -11.04 40.30
CA LEU A 288 22.17 -11.29 41.66
C LEU A 288 23.17 -12.10 42.51
N ALA A 289 23.83 -13.11 41.92
CA ALA A 289 24.85 -13.89 42.60
C ALA A 289 26.10 -13.04 42.93
N PHE A 290 26.49 -12.14 42.02
CA PHE A 290 27.61 -11.21 42.24
C PHE A 290 27.31 -10.22 43.36
N PHE A 291 26.10 -9.66 43.42
CA PHE A 291 25.67 -8.78 44.51
C PHE A 291 25.73 -9.46 45.89
N LEU A 292 25.30 -10.72 45.99
CA LEU A 292 25.39 -11.50 47.23
C LEU A 292 26.84 -11.73 47.67
N ILE A 293 27.73 -12.07 46.73
CA ILE A 293 29.16 -12.27 47.02
C ILE A 293 29.82 -10.96 47.47
N LEU A 294 29.46 -9.83 46.86
CA LEU A 294 29.98 -8.51 47.25
C LEU A 294 29.59 -8.14 48.70
N ILE A 295 28.33 -8.36 49.08
CA ILE A 295 27.84 -8.10 50.44
C ILE A 295 28.57 -8.97 51.47
N LEU A 296 28.75 -10.27 51.17
CA LEU A 296 29.47 -11.20 52.05
C LEU A 296 30.94 -10.76 52.26
N SER A 297 31.61 -10.34 51.18
CA SER A 297 33.00 -9.86 51.22
C SER A 297 33.16 -8.64 52.13
N ILE A 298 32.25 -7.65 52.01
CA ILE A 298 32.25 -6.45 52.85
C ILE A 298 32.04 -6.83 54.33
N GLY A 299 31.09 -7.72 54.61
CA GLY A 299 30.82 -8.19 55.98
C GLY A 299 32.05 -8.86 56.62
N CYS A 300 32.75 -9.72 55.88
CA CYS A 300 34.01 -10.34 56.34
C CYS A 300 35.10 -9.29 56.62
N GLY A 301 35.24 -8.27 55.75
CA GLY A 301 36.20 -7.19 55.95
C GLY A 301 35.93 -6.38 57.23
N ILE A 302 34.66 -6.08 57.52
CA ILE A 302 34.26 -5.37 58.74
C ILE A 302 34.58 -6.23 59.98
N MET A 303 34.25 -7.52 59.95
CA MET A 303 34.57 -8.45 61.05
C MET A 303 36.08 -8.54 61.31
N PHE A 304 36.88 -8.60 60.26
CA PHE A 304 38.34 -8.65 60.37
C PHE A 304 38.92 -7.36 60.98
N LEU A 305 38.42 -6.19 60.56
CA LEU A 305 38.80 -4.89 61.13
C LEU A 305 38.45 -4.80 62.63
N LEU A 306 37.28 -5.29 63.04
CA LEU A 306 36.88 -5.32 64.44
C LEU A 306 37.78 -6.24 65.29
N LEU A 307 38.20 -7.38 64.75
CA LEU A 307 39.13 -8.27 65.45
C LEU A 307 40.51 -7.62 65.63
N LEU A 308 41.03 -6.96 64.58
CA LEU A 308 42.30 -6.23 64.71
C LEU A 308 42.19 -5.10 65.73
N ALA A 309 41.11 -4.32 65.70
CA ALA A 309 40.88 -3.25 66.67
C ALA A 309 40.78 -3.78 68.12
N LYS A 310 40.22 -4.99 68.30
CA LYS A 310 40.15 -5.65 69.61
C LYS A 310 41.48 -6.25 70.06
N ILE A 311 42.31 -6.72 69.13
CA ILE A 311 43.64 -7.28 69.44
C ILE A 311 44.65 -6.19 69.80
N PHE A 312 44.51 -5.00 69.20
CA PHE A 312 45.39 -3.85 69.46
C PHE A 312 44.95 -3.00 70.67
N ARG A 313 43.83 -3.31 71.31
CA ARG A 313 43.30 -2.62 72.49
C ARG A 313 43.43 -3.51 73.73
#